data_AF-A0A953Y825-F1
#
_entry.id   AF-A0A953Y825-F1
#
_cell.length_a   1.000
_cell.length_b   1.000
_cell.length_c   1.000
_cell.angle_alpha   90.00
_cell.angle_beta   90.00
_cell.angle_gamma   90.00
#
_symmetry.space_group_name_H-M   'P 1'
#
loop_
_entity.id
_entity.type
_entity.pdbx_description
1 polymer ?
#
loop_
_entity_poly.entity_id
_entity_poly.type
_entity_poly.pdbx_seq_one_letter_code
_entity_poly.pdbx_strand_id
1 'polypeptide(L)'
;MNLVAILIALATVSFLGGCPQSGASKDSAPAASGAAASKPSAASLAAAEKFSTLCASCHGASGQGDGPAAAALDPKPRNYSDAAWQASVSDEDLSKIILEGGAAVGKSPIMPPSADLKDKPEVVKELVKLIRSFK
;
A
#
# COMPACT_ATOMS: atom_id res chain seq x y z
N MET A 1 -9.51 5.58 -61.52
CA MET A 1 -10.21 6.81 -61.07
C MET A 1 -9.38 7.41 -59.94
N ASN A 2 -8.69 8.51 -60.24
CA ASN A 2 -7.97 9.51 -59.41
C ASN A 2 -7.30 9.05 -58.10
N LEU A 3 -5.98 9.11 -57.88
CA LEU A 3 -4.92 10.03 -58.35
C LEU A 3 -5.16 11.49 -57.91
N VAL A 4 -4.73 11.86 -56.70
CA VAL A 4 -4.23 13.20 -56.34
C VAL A 4 -3.15 13.08 -55.26
N ALA A 5 -1.89 13.16 -55.67
CA ALA A 5 -0.79 13.67 -54.87
C ALA A 5 -0.95 15.19 -54.69
N ILE A 6 -0.33 15.82 -53.66
CA ILE A 6 0.36 17.13 -53.76
C ILE A 6 0.82 17.71 -52.40
N LEU A 7 2.13 18.03 -52.37
CA LEU A 7 2.87 19.16 -51.73
C LEU A 7 2.84 19.32 -50.19
N ILE A 8 3.96 19.08 -49.49
CA ILE A 8 5.13 19.97 -49.25
C ILE A 8 4.75 21.34 -48.66
N ALA A 9 5.14 21.55 -47.40
CA ALA A 9 5.64 22.85 -46.92
C ALA A 9 6.56 22.63 -45.70
N LEU A 10 7.88 22.70 -45.94
CA LEU A 10 8.84 23.06 -44.91
C LEU A 10 8.62 24.53 -44.54
N ALA A 11 8.52 24.83 -43.25
CA ALA A 11 8.70 26.18 -42.74
C ALA A 11 9.68 26.14 -41.56
N THR A 12 10.94 26.43 -41.89
CA THR A 12 12.00 26.79 -40.96
C THR A 12 11.79 28.22 -40.48
N VAL A 13 11.71 28.45 -39.16
CA VAL A 13 12.10 29.74 -38.57
C VAL A 13 12.79 29.47 -37.25
N SER A 14 14.13 29.49 -37.29
CA SER A 14 14.96 29.84 -36.15
C SER A 14 14.91 31.35 -35.98
N PHE A 15 14.68 31.87 -34.78
CA PHE A 15 15.27 33.16 -34.40
C PHE A 15 15.54 33.22 -32.90
N LEU A 16 16.78 33.62 -32.62
CA LEU A 16 17.39 33.83 -31.32
C LEU A 16 16.73 35.00 -30.57
N GLY A 17 16.67 34.89 -29.25
CA GLY A 17 16.34 36.01 -28.37
C GLY A 17 16.52 35.62 -26.90
N GLY A 18 17.76 35.64 -26.41
CA GLY A 18 18.04 35.59 -24.97
C GLY A 18 18.08 37.00 -24.37
N CYS A 19 17.78 37.11 -23.07
CA CYS A 19 18.67 37.76 -22.08
C CYS A 19 18.15 37.52 -20.63
N PRO A 20 19.04 37.62 -19.63
CA PRO A 20 18.99 36.88 -18.37
C PRO A 20 18.48 37.73 -17.19
N GLN A 21 18.12 37.08 -16.08
CA GLN A 21 18.29 37.70 -14.76
C GLN A 21 18.49 36.64 -13.68
N SER A 22 19.68 36.69 -13.10
CA SER A 22 20.08 36.03 -11.87
C SER A 22 19.31 36.58 -10.69
N GLY A 23 18.82 35.71 -9.80
CA GLY A 23 18.13 36.08 -8.57
C GLY A 23 18.33 35.01 -7.51
N ALA A 24 19.17 35.34 -6.53
CA ALA A 24 19.55 34.50 -5.42
C ALA A 24 18.38 34.19 -4.46
N SER A 25 18.33 32.92 -4.06
CA SER A 25 18.15 32.39 -2.71
C SER A 25 17.21 33.14 -1.76
N LYS A 26 16.09 32.49 -1.43
CA LYS A 26 15.60 32.45 -0.04
C LYS A 26 15.17 31.03 0.30
N ASP A 27 15.85 30.45 1.27
CA ASP A 27 15.47 29.20 1.91
C ASP A 27 14.03 29.28 2.41
N SER A 28 13.23 28.28 2.04
CA SER A 28 12.02 27.91 2.76
C SER A 28 11.79 26.41 2.52
N ALA A 29 11.80 25.70 3.64
CA ALA A 29 11.57 24.28 3.92
C ALA A 29 11.02 23.38 2.79
N PRO A 30 11.43 22.09 2.72
CA PRO A 30 10.71 21.12 1.92
C PRO A 30 9.33 20.91 2.56
N ALA A 31 8.32 21.57 1.98
CA ALA A 31 6.94 21.13 2.13
C ALA A 31 6.87 19.69 1.61
N ALA A 32 6.59 18.77 2.53
CA ALA A 32 6.18 17.43 2.21
C ALA A 32 4.97 17.50 1.26
N SER A 33 5.19 17.20 -0.01
CA SER A 33 4.15 16.73 -0.91
C SER A 33 4.79 16.13 -2.15
N GLY A 34 4.54 14.84 -2.33
CA GLY A 34 5.05 14.10 -3.47
C GLY A 34 5.21 12.62 -3.13
N ALA A 35 4.12 11.94 -2.76
CA ALA A 35 4.04 10.50 -2.97
C ALA A 35 4.02 10.26 -4.49
N ALA A 36 5.17 10.45 -5.14
CA ALA A 36 5.46 9.70 -6.34
C ALA A 36 5.38 8.23 -5.92
N ALA A 37 4.61 7.44 -6.66
CA ALA A 37 4.52 6.01 -6.42
C ALA A 37 5.92 5.39 -6.61
N SER A 38 6.67 5.32 -5.52
CA SER A 38 7.91 4.57 -5.45
C SER A 38 7.62 3.14 -5.86
N LYS A 39 8.51 2.55 -6.66
CA LYS A 39 8.43 1.13 -7.01
C LYS A 39 8.21 0.29 -5.74
N PRO A 40 7.35 -0.75 -5.76
CA PRO A 40 7.15 -1.62 -4.61
C PRO A 40 8.48 -2.16 -4.08
N SER A 41 8.68 -2.08 -2.77
CA SER A 41 9.84 -2.68 -2.11
C SER A 41 9.67 -4.21 -2.02
N ALA A 42 10.77 -4.94 -1.86
CA ALA A 42 10.72 -6.39 -1.63
C ALA A 42 9.83 -6.74 -0.41
N ALA A 43 9.87 -5.91 0.65
CA ALA A 43 9.03 -6.10 1.82
C ALA A 43 7.54 -5.91 1.51
N SER A 44 7.17 -4.90 0.71
CA SER A 44 5.78 -4.66 0.31
C SER A 44 5.22 -5.79 -0.57
N LEU A 45 6.05 -6.35 -1.46
CA LEU A 45 5.68 -7.49 -2.29
C LEU A 45 5.50 -8.75 -1.45
N ALA A 46 6.42 -9.00 -0.51
CA ALA A 46 6.32 -10.13 0.41
C ALA A 46 5.09 -10.02 1.34
N ALA A 47 4.76 -8.81 1.80
CA ALA A 47 3.56 -8.56 2.60
C ALA A 47 2.28 -8.82 1.80
N ALA A 48 2.21 -8.31 0.57
CA ALA A 48 1.07 -8.54 -0.32
C ALA A 48 0.86 -10.03 -0.60
N GLU A 49 1.94 -10.76 -0.90
CA GLU A 49 1.91 -12.21 -1.13
C GLU A 49 1.49 -12.98 0.12
N LYS A 50 2.04 -12.62 1.30
CA LYS A 50 1.65 -13.25 2.56
C LYS A 50 0.17 -13.05 2.86
N PHE A 51 -0.33 -11.84 2.62
CA PHE A 51 -1.74 -11.53 2.83
C PHE A 51 -2.63 -12.32 1.88
N SER A 52 -2.33 -12.34 0.59
CA SER A 52 -3.15 -13.02 -0.42
C SER A 52 -3.18 -14.53 -0.23
N THR A 53 -2.05 -15.14 0.13
CA THR A 53 -1.92 -16.60 0.21
C THR A 53 -2.37 -17.20 1.54
N LEU A 54 -2.23 -16.45 2.64
CA LEU A 54 -2.51 -16.98 3.98
C LEU A 54 -3.61 -16.20 4.70
N CYS A 55 -3.52 -14.88 4.77
CA CYS A 55 -4.45 -14.07 5.58
C CYS A 55 -5.85 -13.96 4.96
N ALA A 56 -5.92 -13.81 3.63
CA ALA A 56 -7.16 -13.57 2.89
C ALA A 56 -8.12 -14.77 2.91
N SER A 57 -7.63 -15.98 3.20
CA SER A 57 -8.50 -17.16 3.37
C SER A 57 -9.55 -16.99 4.48
N CYS A 58 -9.20 -16.24 5.54
CA CYS A 58 -10.07 -15.90 6.65
C CYS A 58 -10.50 -14.42 6.61
N HIS A 59 -9.56 -13.50 6.42
CA HIS A 59 -9.84 -12.06 6.46
C HIS A 59 -10.46 -11.51 5.16
N GLY A 60 -10.43 -12.28 4.08
CA GLY A 60 -10.90 -11.88 2.76
C GLY A 60 -9.93 -10.98 2.01
N ALA A 61 -10.03 -10.99 0.67
CA ALA A 61 -9.25 -10.08 -0.18
C ALA A 61 -9.65 -8.61 0.04
N SER A 62 -10.88 -8.37 0.48
CA SER A 62 -11.41 -7.05 0.83
C SER A 62 -11.08 -6.63 2.27
N GLY A 63 -10.49 -7.51 3.08
CA GLY A 63 -10.18 -7.25 4.48
C GLY A 63 -11.40 -7.20 5.41
N GLN A 64 -12.61 -7.55 4.93
CA GLN A 64 -13.86 -7.39 5.68
C GLN A 64 -14.18 -8.58 6.60
N GLY A 65 -13.29 -9.56 6.71
CA GLY A 65 -13.58 -10.80 7.44
C GLY A 65 -14.57 -11.69 6.69
N ASP A 66 -14.53 -11.63 5.36
CA ASP A 66 -15.41 -12.30 4.40
C ASP A 66 -14.66 -13.36 3.57
N GLY A 67 -13.50 -13.82 4.05
CA GLY A 67 -12.75 -14.89 3.40
C GLY A 67 -13.55 -16.21 3.34
N PRO A 68 -13.23 -17.13 2.43
CA PRO A 68 -13.97 -18.39 2.26
C PRO A 68 -14.07 -19.22 3.54
N ALA A 69 -13.09 -19.13 4.45
CA ALA A 69 -13.14 -19.81 5.74
C ALA A 69 -13.99 -19.07 6.79
N ALA A 70 -14.24 -17.77 6.62
CA ALA A 70 -14.86 -16.92 7.64
C ALA A 70 -16.27 -17.35 8.06
N ALA A 71 -17.04 -17.95 7.16
CA ALA A 71 -18.40 -18.43 7.45
C ALA A 71 -18.43 -19.53 8.52
N ALA A 72 -17.33 -20.28 8.70
CA ALA A 72 -17.22 -21.35 9.68
C ALA A 72 -16.57 -20.90 11.00
N LEU A 73 -16.25 -19.61 11.15
CA LEU A 73 -15.51 -19.08 12.31
C LEU A 73 -16.43 -18.28 13.24
N ASP A 74 -16.37 -18.61 14.53
CA ASP A 74 -16.99 -17.85 15.61
C ASP A 74 -15.94 -17.55 16.70
N PRO A 75 -15.62 -16.26 16.97
CA PRO A 75 -16.10 -15.08 16.26
C PRO A 75 -15.54 -14.98 14.83
N LYS A 76 -16.27 -14.29 13.95
CA LYS A 76 -15.78 -13.95 12.61
C LYS A 76 -14.48 -13.12 12.68
N PRO A 77 -13.60 -13.24 11.67
CA PRO A 77 -12.43 -12.38 11.55
C PRO A 77 -12.80 -10.90 11.52
N ARG A 78 -11.87 -10.05 11.95
CA ARG A 78 -12.08 -8.61 12.04
C ARG A 78 -12.30 -7.99 10.67
N ASN A 79 -13.30 -7.12 10.55
CA ASN A 79 -13.45 -6.21 9.43
C ASN A 79 -12.48 -5.03 9.57
N TYR A 80 -11.50 -4.96 8.67
CA TYR A 80 -10.48 -3.91 8.66
C TYR A 80 -10.97 -2.57 8.12
N SER A 81 -12.12 -2.53 7.46
CA SER A 81 -12.75 -1.28 6.99
C SER A 81 -13.54 -0.55 8.09
N ASP A 82 -13.67 -1.13 9.29
CA ASP A 82 -14.27 -0.46 10.44
C ASP A 82 -13.35 0.66 10.95
N ALA A 83 -13.73 1.90 10.66
CA ALA A 83 -12.96 3.09 11.01
C ALA A 83 -12.81 3.31 12.53
N ALA A 84 -13.79 2.91 13.34
CA ALA A 84 -13.73 3.04 14.78
C ALA A 84 -12.76 2.01 15.37
N TRP A 85 -12.80 0.77 14.86
CA TRP A 85 -11.82 -0.25 15.23
C TRP A 85 -10.41 0.15 14.83
N GLN A 86 -10.21 0.61 13.58
CA GLN A 86 -8.90 1.10 13.12
C GLN A 86 -8.35 2.19 14.05
N ALA A 87 -9.18 3.14 14.48
CA ALA A 87 -8.76 4.20 15.40
C ALA A 87 -8.46 3.68 16.83
N SER A 88 -9.00 2.53 17.23
CA SER A 88 -8.86 1.96 18.58
C SER A 88 -7.62 1.08 18.78
N VAL A 89 -6.97 0.65 17.71
CA VAL A 89 -5.83 -0.28 17.75
C VAL A 89 -4.56 0.42 17.28
N SER A 90 -3.42 0.20 17.95
CA SER A 90 -2.13 0.75 17.54
C SER A 90 -1.44 -0.11 16.48
N ASP A 91 -0.43 0.43 15.81
CA ASP A 91 0.39 -0.34 14.86
C ASP A 91 1.24 -1.40 15.56
N GLU A 92 1.65 -1.11 16.80
CA GLU A 92 2.35 -2.07 17.68
C GLU A 92 1.44 -3.25 18.04
N ASP A 93 0.17 -2.99 18.37
CA ASP A 93 -0.81 -4.03 18.65
C ASP A 93 -1.06 -4.90 17.42
N LEU A 94 -1.21 -4.28 16.24
CA LEU A 94 -1.34 -5.02 14.98
C LEU A 94 -0.11 -5.89 14.69
N SER A 95 1.10 -5.35 14.87
CA SER A 95 2.34 -6.10 14.70
C SER A 95 2.41 -7.29 15.64
N LYS A 96 2.04 -7.10 16.92
CA LYS A 96 1.99 -8.16 17.92
C LYS A 96 0.99 -9.25 17.54
N ILE A 97 -0.23 -8.87 17.14
CA ILE A 97 -1.27 -9.81 16.71
C ILE A 97 -0.80 -10.65 15.50
N ILE A 98 -0.14 -10.03 14.53
CA ILE A 98 0.40 -10.72 13.35
C ILE A 98 1.46 -11.76 13.77
N LEU A 99 2.38 -11.37 14.65
CA LEU A 99 3.51 -12.22 15.06
C LEU A 99 3.10 -13.34 16.02
N GLU A 100 2.18 -13.05 16.94
CA GLU A 100 1.85 -13.93 18.06
C GLU A 100 0.49 -14.63 17.92
N GLY A 101 -0.33 -14.22 16.96
CA GLY A 101 -1.66 -14.78 16.73
C GLY A 101 -2.68 -14.29 17.74
N GLY A 102 -3.93 -14.74 17.57
CA GLY A 102 -5.05 -14.25 18.38
C GLY A 102 -5.00 -14.72 19.84
N ALA A 103 -4.57 -15.94 20.11
CA ALA A 103 -4.52 -16.48 21.48
C ALA A 103 -3.63 -15.64 22.42
N ALA A 104 -2.47 -15.19 21.93
CA ALA A 104 -1.49 -14.44 22.73
C ALA A 104 -1.99 -13.06 23.19
N VAL A 105 -3.03 -12.53 22.53
CA VAL A 105 -3.61 -11.20 22.82
C VAL A 105 -5.06 -11.28 23.28
N GLY A 106 -5.50 -12.46 23.76
CA GLY A 106 -6.87 -12.66 24.26
C GLY A 106 -7.95 -12.56 23.16
N LYS A 107 -7.60 -12.94 21.92
CA LYS A 107 -8.51 -13.07 20.78
C LYS A 107 -8.65 -14.54 20.38
N SER A 108 -9.33 -14.81 19.26
CA SER A 108 -9.60 -16.18 18.80
C SER A 108 -8.29 -16.98 18.63
N PRO A 109 -8.20 -18.19 19.19
CA PRO A 109 -7.03 -19.06 19.02
C PRO A 109 -6.90 -19.60 17.59
N ILE A 110 -7.93 -19.43 16.75
CA ILE A 110 -7.94 -19.87 15.35
C ILE A 110 -7.05 -18.96 14.49
N MET A 111 -6.79 -17.71 14.90
CA MET A 111 -5.83 -16.84 14.22
C MET A 111 -4.41 -17.26 14.62
N PRO A 112 -3.64 -17.95 13.75
CA PRO A 112 -2.35 -18.49 14.12
C PRO A 112 -1.26 -17.39 14.16
N PRO A 113 -0.17 -17.59 14.91
CA PRO A 113 1.01 -16.72 14.83
C PRO A 113 1.69 -16.83 13.47
N SER A 114 2.11 -15.70 12.90
CA SER A 114 3.04 -15.66 11.76
C SER A 114 4.49 -15.68 12.24
N ALA A 115 4.88 -16.76 12.92
CA ALA A 115 6.19 -16.89 13.55
C ALA A 115 7.37 -16.78 12.55
N ASP A 116 7.13 -17.07 11.27
CA ASP A 116 8.09 -16.93 10.17
C ASP A 116 8.45 -15.47 9.82
N LEU A 117 7.76 -14.51 10.43
CA LEU A 117 7.99 -13.07 10.25
C LEU A 117 8.77 -12.42 11.40
N LYS A 118 9.15 -13.16 12.45
CA LYS A 118 9.85 -12.61 13.63
C LYS A 118 11.15 -11.87 13.26
N ASP A 119 11.89 -12.40 12.30
CA ASP A 119 13.15 -11.81 11.82
C ASP A 119 12.94 -10.93 10.56
N LYS A 120 11.69 -10.55 10.24
CA LYS A 120 11.32 -9.78 9.05
C LYS A 120 10.48 -8.54 9.41
N PRO A 121 10.99 -7.62 10.24
CA PRO A 121 10.22 -6.47 10.74
C PRO A 121 9.65 -5.59 9.62
N GLU A 122 10.37 -5.44 8.51
CA GLU A 122 9.90 -4.65 7.35
C GLU A 122 8.67 -5.28 6.68
N VAL A 123 8.57 -6.61 6.63
CA VAL A 123 7.38 -7.30 6.09
C VAL A 123 6.19 -7.12 7.01
N VAL A 124 6.41 -7.20 8.33
CA VAL A 124 5.36 -6.96 9.34
C VAL A 124 4.85 -5.53 9.22
N LYS A 125 5.73 -4.55 9.08
CA LYS A 125 5.37 -3.14 8.90
C LYS A 125 4.53 -2.92 7.63
N GLU A 126 4.89 -3.55 6.51
CA GLU A 126 4.10 -3.46 5.28
C GLU A 126 2.76 -4.21 5.38
N LEU A 127 2.67 -5.30 6.15
CA LEU A 127 1.39 -5.94 6.47
C LEU A 127 0.49 -5.03 7.31
N VAL A 128 1.04 -4.35 8.32
CA VAL A 128 0.30 -3.35 9.10
C VAL A 128 -0.21 -2.25 8.20
N LYS A 129 0.64 -1.70 7.33
CA LYS A 129 0.24 -0.69 6.34
C LYS A 129 -0.86 -1.17 5.40
N LEU A 130 -0.79 -2.43 4.95
CA LEU A 130 -1.85 -3.04 4.14
C LEU A 130 -3.16 -3.14 4.94
N ILE A 131 -3.12 -3.57 6.20
CA ILE A 131 -4.30 -3.60 7.08
C ILE A 131 -4.90 -2.20 7.26
N ARG A 132 -4.06 -1.16 7.43
CA ARG A 132 -4.51 0.25 7.52
C ARG A 132 -5.14 0.77 6.23
N SER A 133 -4.79 0.19 5.08
CA SER A 133 -5.28 0.62 3.77
C SER A 133 -6.72 0.22 3.46
N PHE A 134 -7.34 -0.65 4.27
CA PHE A 134 -8.74 -1.08 4.09
C PHE A 134 -9.77 -0.05 4.58
N LYS A 135 -9.34 1.06 5.19
CA LYS A 135 -10.20 2.15 5.64
C LYS A 135 -10.64 3.06 4.49
#